data_AF-A0A382E2N8-F1
#
_entry.id   AF-A0A382E2N8-F1
#
_cell.length_a   1.000
_cell.length_b   1.000
_cell.length_c   1.000
_cell.angle_alpha   90.00
_cell.angle_beta   90.00
_cell.angle_gamma   90.00
#
_symmetry.space_group_name_H-M   'P 1'
#
loop_
_entity.id
_entity.type
_entity.pdbx_description
1 polymer ?
#
loop_
_entity_poly.entity_id
_entity_poly.type
_entity_poly.pdbx_seq_one_letter_code
_entity_poly.pdbx_strand_id
1 'polypeptide(L)' 'MKLGLVTYNMAKDWDVPTIIKNCQDTGFEGVELRTTHAHKVEVELSASQREEIRQAFGDSPVELAGLGSAFD' A
#
# COMPACT_ATOMS: atom_id res chain seq x y z
N MET A 1 -19.96 -0.75 -1.88
CA MET A 1 -19.17 0.32 -1.25
C MET A 1 -18.03 -0.36 -0.53
N LYS A 2 -16.77 -0.04 -0.87
CA LYS A 2 -15.59 -0.67 -0.27
C LYS A 2 -14.94 0.29 0.73
N LEU A 3 -14.58 -0.20 1.90
CA LEU A 3 -13.85 0.59 2.91
C LEU A 3 -12.34 0.52 2.62
N GLY A 4 -11.69 1.68 2.51
CA GLY A 4 -10.26 1.79 2.17
C GLY A 4 -9.44 2.54 3.22
N LEU A 5 -8.16 2.22 3.30
CA LEU A 5 -7.16 2.84 4.17
C LEU A 5 -6.31 3.84 3.36
N VAL A 6 -6.14 5.07 3.84
CA VAL A 6 -5.14 6.00 3.28
C VAL A 6 -3.95 6.04 4.23
N THR A 7 -2.76 5.71 3.73
CA THR A 7 -1.58 5.53 4.59
C THR A 7 -1.17 6.78 5.37
N TYR A 8 -1.48 7.98 4.87
CA TYR A 8 -1.09 9.26 5.46
C TYR A 8 -1.40 9.41 6.96
N ASN A 9 -2.61 9.03 7.39
CA ASN A 9 -3.04 9.26 8.77
C ASN A 9 -2.77 8.08 9.72
N MET A 10 -2.71 6.85 9.20
CA MET A 10 -2.77 5.65 10.05
C MET A 10 -1.63 4.64 9.83
N ALA A 11 -1.02 4.61 8.64
CA ALA A 11 -0.11 3.53 8.25
C ALA A 11 1.19 4.02 7.60
N LYS A 12 1.56 5.29 7.82
CA LYS A 12 2.75 5.92 7.23
C LYS A 12 4.05 5.20 7.62
N ASP A 13 4.07 4.57 8.79
CA ASP A 13 5.24 3.92 9.38
C ASP A 13 5.22 2.39 9.21
N TRP A 14 4.26 1.85 8.44
CA TRP A 14 4.13 0.42 8.20
C TRP A 14 4.78 0.01 6.88
N ASP A 15 5.25 -1.24 6.81
CA ASP A 15 5.63 -1.88 5.56
C ASP A 15 4.42 -2.51 4.83
N VAL A 16 4.62 -2.92 3.58
CA VAL A 16 3.55 -3.53 2.76
C VAL A 16 2.93 -4.77 3.43
N PRO A 17 3.70 -5.74 3.97
CA PRO A 17 3.12 -6.89 4.68
C PRO A 17 2.27 -6.50 5.88
N THR A 18 2.70 -5.53 6.69
CA THR A 18 1.95 -5.05 7.85
C THR A 18 0.65 -4.36 7.42
N ILE A 19 0.69 -3.56 6.36
CA ILE A 19 -0.50 -2.91 5.78
C ILE A 19 -1.51 -3.97 5.34
N ILE A 20 -1.09 -4.94 4.54
CA ILE A 20 -1.98 -6.00 4.02
C ILE A 20 -2.60 -6.79 5.18
N LYS A 21 -1.77 -7.23 6.13
CA LYS A 21 -2.24 -7.97 7.31
C LYS A 21 -3.27 -7.18 8.10
N ASN A 22 -2.98 -5.92 8.43
CA ASN A 22 -3.87 -5.12 9.26
C ASN A 22 -5.18 -4.79 8.51
N CYS A 23 -5.12 -4.48 7.21
CA CYS A 23 -6.32 -4.28 6.41
C CYS A 23 -7.21 -5.53 6.38
N GLN A 24 -6.61 -6.71 6.17
CA GLN A 24 -7.32 -7.98 6.19
C GLN A 24 -7.96 -8.27 7.56
N ASP A 25 -7.21 -8.11 8.65
CA ASP A 25 -7.69 -8.36 10.01
C ASP A 25 -8.84 -7.41 10.43
N THR A 26 -8.90 -6.23 9.82
CA THR A 26 -9.89 -5.19 10.15
C THR A 26 -11.00 -5.01 9.11
N GLY A 27 -10.96 -5.78 8.02
CA GLY A 27 -11.98 -5.76 6.95
C GLY A 27 -11.87 -4.56 6.00
N PHE A 28 -10.72 -3.88 5.94
CA PHE A 28 -10.45 -2.89 4.90
C PHE A 28 -10.10 -3.62 3.60
N GLU A 29 -10.82 -3.27 2.53
CA GLU A 29 -10.75 -3.96 1.24
C GLU A 29 -9.75 -3.31 0.28
N GLY A 30 -9.20 -2.14 0.63
CA GLY A 30 -8.19 -1.49 -0.19
C GLY A 30 -7.32 -0.50 0.56
N VAL A 31 -6.21 -0.11 -0.06
CA VAL A 31 -5.28 0.88 0.47
C VAL A 31 -4.78 1.85 -0.59
N GLU A 32 -4.65 3.11 -0.21
CA GLU A 32 -3.89 4.13 -0.95
C GLU A 32 -2.52 4.34 -0.27
N LEU A 33 -1.47 3.94 -0.98
CA LEU A 33 -0.08 4.13 -0.55
C LEU A 33 0.40 5.53 -0.94
N ARG A 34 1.43 6.04 -0.26
CA ARG A 34 2.00 7.35 -0.59
C ARG A 34 3.52 7.30 -0.60
N THR A 35 4.14 7.99 -1.56
CA THR A 35 5.60 8.17 -1.56
C THR A 35 6.06 8.81 -0.25
N THR A 36 7.32 8.61 0.14
CA THR A 36 7.96 9.03 1.41
C THR A 36 7.61 8.23 2.66
N HIS A 37 6.71 7.25 2.58
CA HIS A 37 6.31 6.42 3.71
C HIS A 37 7.18 5.16 3.88
N ALA A 38 7.14 4.54 5.06
CA ALA A 38 8.00 3.41 5.44
C ALA A 38 7.80 2.14 4.59
N HIS A 39 6.68 2.01 3.88
CA HIS A 39 6.44 0.93 2.93
C HIS A 39 7.30 1.03 1.67
N LYS A 40 7.98 2.16 1.43
CA LYS A 40 8.94 2.38 0.33
C LYS A 40 8.39 2.10 -1.06
N VAL A 41 7.10 2.39 -1.27
CA VAL A 41 6.51 2.33 -2.61
C VAL A 41 6.76 3.68 -3.27
N GLU A 42 7.90 3.76 -3.94
CA GLU A 42 8.49 4.98 -4.49
C GLU A 42 8.57 4.95 -6.03
N VAL A 43 8.77 6.11 -6.65
CA VAL A 43 8.82 6.22 -8.12
C VAL A 43 10.09 5.61 -8.72
N GLU A 44 11.18 5.59 -7.95
CA GLU A 44 12.49 5.07 -8.32
C GLU A 44 12.57 3.54 -8.26
N LEU A 45 11.50 2.86 -7.82
CA LEU A 45 11.47 1.40 -7.80
C LEU A 45 11.71 0.82 -9.19
N SER A 46 12.62 -0.16 -9.25
CA SER A 46 12.89 -0.96 -10.44
C SER A 46 11.66 -1.77 -10.87
N ALA A 47 11.68 -2.27 -12.11
CA ALA A 47 10.60 -3.10 -12.63
C ALA A 47 10.36 -4.36 -11.77
N SER A 48 11.41 -5.01 -11.27
CA SER A 48 11.29 -6.19 -10.41
C SER A 48 10.66 -5.85 -9.06
N GLN A 49 11.09 -4.76 -8.41
CA GLN A 49 10.50 -4.32 -7.14
C GLN A 49 9.03 -3.94 -7.28
N ARG A 50 8.64 -3.31 -8.41
CA ARG A 50 7.22 -3.03 -8.70
C ARG A 50 6.43 -4.32 -8.85
N GLU A 51 7.00 -5.35 -9.47
CA GLU A 51 6.35 -6.63 -9.62
C GLU A 51 6.18 -7.37 -8.29
N GLU A 52 7.19 -7.33 -7.42
CA GLU A 52 7.10 -7.86 -6.06
C GLU A 52 5.94 -7.22 -5.27
N ILE A 53 5.76 -5.90 -5.39
CA ILE A 53 4.64 -5.19 -4.75
C ILE A 53 3.31 -5.61 -5.36
N ARG A 54 3.21 -5.68 -6.70
CA ARG A 54 1.98 -6.14 -7.38
C ARG A 54 1.60 -7.54 -6.96
N GLN A 55 2.58 -8.44 -6.89
CA GLN A 55 2.37 -9.80 -6.45
C GLN A 55 1.90 -9.84 -4.99
N ALA A 56 2.53 -9.08 -4.08
CA ALA A 56 2.12 -9.04 -2.69
C ALA A 56 0.64 -8.62 -2.52
N PHE A 57 0.17 -7.62 -3.27
CA PHE A 57 -1.24 -7.22 -3.26
C PHE A 57 -2.14 -8.21 -3.99
N GLY A 58 -1.69 -8.78 -5.12
CA GLY A 58 -2.44 -9.78 -5.90
C GLY A 58 -2.65 -11.12 -5.18
N ASP A 59 -1.73 -11.46 -4.29
CA ASP A 59 -1.83 -12.63 -3.39
C ASP A 59 -2.66 -12.32 -2.13
N SER A 60 -3.22 -11.12 -2.02
CA SER A 60 -4.00 -10.66 -0.87
C SER A 60 -5.44 -10.28 -1.25
N PRO A 61 -6.38 -10.27 -0.29
CA PRO A 61 -7.72 -9.73 -0.52
C PRO A 61 -7.78 -8.20 -0.55
N VAL A 62 -6.66 -7.52 -0.32
CA VAL A 62 -6.57 -6.05 -0.21
C VAL A 62 -6.19 -5.46 -1.57
N GLU A 63 -7.02 -4.58 -2.09
CA GLU A 63 -6.79 -3.89 -3.35
C GLU A 63 -5.81 -2.71 -3.17
N LEU A 64 -4.78 -2.62 -4.01
CA LEU A 64 -4.00 -1.39 -4.13
C LEU A 64 -4.84 -0.35 -4.89
N ALA A 65 -5.63 0.42 -4.14
CA ALA A 65 -6.68 1.30 -4.68
C ALA A 65 -6.12 2.58 -5.32
N GLY A 66 -4.92 3.00 -4.91
CA GLY A 66 -4.29 4.21 -5.43
C GLY A 66 -2.88 4.43 -4.92
N LEU A 67 -2.20 5.38 -5.55
CA LEU A 67 -0.87 5.85 -5.19
C LEU A 67 -0.91 7.39 -5.10
N GLY A 68 -0.72 7.91 -3.90
CA GLY A 68 -0.47 9.33 -3.66
C GLY A 68 1.02 9.65 -3.80
N SER A 69 1.32 10.83 -4.31
CA SER A 69 2.69 11.31 -4.41
C SER A 69 2.88 12.65 -3.70
N ALA A 70 4.08 12.83 -3.15
CA ALA A 70 4.56 14.08 -2.58
C ALA A 70 5.76 14.55 -3.41
N PHE A 71 5.49 15.23 -4.51
CA PHE A 71 6.47 15.92 -5.34
C PHE A 71 6.08 17.40 -5.45
N ASP A 72 7.08 18.27 -5.57
CA ASP A 72 6.91 19.70 -5.91
C ASP A 72 6.96 19.92 -7.42
#